data_AF-A0A924DR30-F1
#
_entry.id   AF-A0A924DR30-F1
#
_cell.length_a   1.000
_cell.length_b   1.000
_cell.length_c   1.000
_cell.angle_alpha   90.00
_cell.angle_beta   90.00
_cell.angle_gamma   90.00
#
_symmetry.space_group_name_H-M   'P 1'
#
loop_
_entity.id
_entity.type
_entity.pdbx_description
1 polymer ?
#
loop_
_entity_poly.entity_id
_entity_poly.type
_entity_poly.pdbx_seq_one_letter_code
_entity_poly.pdbx_strand_id
1 'polypeptide(L)'
;MVKQYSNVEEYKFKSFTNENAEADKVTLFEFKPLLSSSHAIAKNEFQKVIKEERTHAKNSQFKVNPLVEKHRGLKDQEEQEYQAAVEKEVVRRINEIQEEAFKTGFDEGVNQGREEIFNEMRSVVDQKLDNFSQMVTEVLKTQDEILAQQKKEIYLLLRNLTKWIILRELKEDGKYIERLLEKLLLEIQARNNLLIQVNPNDFGGMPEILAHVQSRLGELKNVRVEIDSAILTSGMIVESDNGIINATMEEQFKSLDKLFEDVLVES
;
A
#
# COMPACT_ATOMS: atom_id res chain seq x y z
N MET A 1 21.16 116.32 -67.58
CA MET A 1 21.58 115.27 -66.63
C MET A 1 21.58 113.93 -67.35
N VAL A 2 22.75 113.30 -67.30
CA VAL A 2 23.26 112.02 -67.83
C VAL A 2 22.22 111.00 -68.37
N LYS A 3 22.37 110.63 -69.66
CA LYS A 3 21.78 109.41 -70.25
C LYS A 3 22.64 108.21 -69.81
N GLN A 4 22.06 107.29 -69.03
CA GLN A 4 22.68 106.01 -68.68
C GLN A 4 22.62 105.07 -69.88
N TYR A 5 23.79 104.61 -70.33
CA TYR A 5 23.91 103.47 -71.23
C TYR A 5 23.81 102.20 -70.39
N SER A 6 22.85 101.33 -70.68
CA SER A 6 22.75 99.99 -70.10
C SER A 6 23.89 99.13 -70.65
N ASN A 7 24.80 98.71 -69.77
CA ASN A 7 25.95 97.87 -70.07
C ASN A 7 25.47 96.43 -70.35
N VAL A 8 25.78 95.88 -71.53
CA VAL A 8 25.47 94.49 -71.87
C VAL A 8 26.73 93.66 -71.62
N GLU A 9 26.70 92.80 -70.61
CA GLU A 9 27.78 91.85 -70.33
C GLU A 9 27.48 90.49 -70.98
N GLU A 10 28.49 89.89 -71.62
CA GLU A 10 28.39 88.62 -72.31
C GLU A 10 28.34 87.46 -71.30
N TYR A 11 27.22 86.72 -71.27
CA TYR A 11 27.00 85.64 -70.30
C TYR A 11 27.83 84.40 -70.65
N LYS A 12 28.83 84.07 -69.82
CA LYS A 12 29.58 82.80 -69.93
C LYS A 12 28.92 81.70 -69.11
N PHE A 13 28.57 80.60 -69.76
CA PHE A 13 28.05 79.38 -69.12
C PHE A 13 29.07 78.80 -68.14
N LYS A 14 28.62 78.40 -66.95
CA LYS A 14 29.44 77.61 -66.02
C LYS A 14 29.62 76.19 -66.56
N SER A 15 30.86 75.70 -66.61
CA SER A 15 31.17 74.32 -66.98
C SER A 15 30.62 73.36 -65.92
N PHE A 16 30.05 72.23 -66.36
CA PHE A 16 29.45 71.21 -65.49
C PHE A 16 30.46 70.20 -64.89
N THR A 17 31.76 70.47 -64.99
CA THR A 17 32.82 69.63 -64.41
C THR A 17 33.14 70.11 -63.00
N ASN A 18 32.94 69.25 -61.99
CA ASN A 18 33.30 69.49 -60.59
C ASN A 18 34.71 70.13 -60.47
N GLU A 19 34.82 71.25 -59.75
CA GLU A 19 36.02 72.09 -59.63
C GLU A 19 37.24 71.43 -58.92
N ASN A 20 37.23 70.11 -58.70
CA ASN A 20 38.31 69.37 -58.02
C ASN A 20 38.72 68.06 -58.74
N ALA A 21 38.49 67.95 -60.04
CA ALA A 21 39.05 66.85 -60.83
C ALA A 21 40.28 67.37 -61.61
N GLU A 22 41.47 66.90 -61.23
CA GLU A 22 42.71 67.11 -62.01
C GLU A 22 42.44 66.81 -63.49
N ALA A 23 42.57 67.84 -64.32
CA ALA A 23 42.41 67.75 -65.76
C ALA A 23 43.59 66.99 -66.38
N ASP A 24 43.59 65.65 -66.25
CA ASP A 24 44.26 64.72 -67.19
C ASP A 24 44.08 63.21 -66.88
N LYS A 25 43.06 62.79 -66.10
CA LYS A 25 42.74 61.36 -65.94
C LYS A 25 41.38 61.00 -66.55
N VAL A 26 41.41 60.39 -67.73
CA VAL A 26 40.25 59.67 -68.27
C VAL A 26 40.07 58.38 -67.48
N THR A 27 39.03 58.32 -66.65
CA THR A 27 38.61 57.07 -66.01
C THR A 27 37.49 56.43 -66.83
N LEU A 28 37.62 55.13 -67.11
CA LEU A 28 36.60 54.37 -67.82
C LEU A 28 35.39 54.20 -66.90
N PHE A 29 34.26 54.83 -67.25
CA PHE A 29 33.02 54.72 -66.48
C PHE A 29 32.34 53.39 -66.82
N GLU A 30 32.43 52.41 -65.93
CA GLU A 30 31.78 51.11 -66.09
C GLU A 30 30.37 51.14 -65.51
N PHE A 31 29.35 50.90 -66.35
CA PHE A 31 27.96 50.86 -65.92
C PHE A 31 27.72 49.67 -64.98
N LYS A 32 27.43 49.94 -63.71
CA LYS A 32 26.98 48.90 -62.77
C LYS A 32 25.51 48.58 -63.01
N PRO A 33 25.12 47.30 -63.08
CA PRO A 33 23.71 46.92 -63.19
C PRO A 33 22.95 47.37 -61.95
N LEU A 34 21.76 47.93 -62.16
CA LEU A 34 20.86 48.34 -61.08
C LEU A 34 20.42 47.08 -60.31
N LEU A 35 21.04 46.84 -59.16
CA LEU A 35 20.71 45.72 -58.27
C LEU A 35 19.26 45.78 -57.79
N SER A 36 18.60 44.61 -57.74
CA SER A 36 17.19 44.36 -57.40
C SER A 36 16.70 44.89 -56.03
N SER A 37 17.56 45.47 -55.20
CA SER A 37 17.18 46.07 -53.92
C SER A 37 16.38 47.37 -54.06
N SER A 38 16.58 48.12 -55.15
CA SER A 38 15.77 49.31 -55.47
C SER A 38 14.32 48.96 -55.79
N HIS A 39 14.07 47.77 -56.35
CA HIS A 39 12.73 47.33 -56.73
C HIS A 39 11.86 46.97 -55.52
N ALA A 40 12.44 46.40 -54.44
CA ALA A 40 11.66 46.04 -53.25
C ALA A 40 11.18 47.27 -52.45
N ILE A 41 12.01 48.31 -52.36
CA ILE A 41 11.68 49.57 -51.67
C ILE A 41 10.67 50.37 -52.49
N ALA A 42 10.90 50.51 -53.81
CA ALA A 42 9.99 51.21 -54.71
C ALA A 42 8.61 50.51 -54.82
N LYS A 43 8.55 49.18 -54.71
CA LYS A 43 7.28 48.43 -54.76
C LYS A 43 6.36 48.72 -53.57
N ASN A 44 6.92 48.89 -52.37
CA ASN A 44 6.13 49.25 -51.17
C ASN A 44 5.63 50.70 -51.22
N GLU A 45 6.44 51.64 -51.70
CA GLU A 45 6.00 53.03 -51.90
C GLU A 45 4.94 53.13 -53.00
N PHE A 46 5.14 52.42 -54.11
CA PHE A 46 4.19 52.36 -55.21
C PHE A 46 2.83 51.78 -54.78
N GLN A 47 2.83 50.72 -53.97
CA GLN A 47 1.59 50.15 -53.40
C GLN A 47 0.87 51.14 -52.46
N LYS A 48 1.60 51.95 -51.68
CA LYS A 48 0.99 53.00 -50.84
C LYS A 48 0.30 54.06 -51.69
N VAL A 49 0.95 54.52 -52.76
CA VAL A 49 0.39 55.51 -53.70
C VAL A 49 -0.88 54.97 -54.38
N ILE A 50 -0.89 53.72 -54.83
CA ILE A 50 -2.09 53.10 -55.44
C ILE A 50 -3.24 53.05 -54.43
N LYS A 51 -2.95 52.75 -53.16
CA LYS A 51 -3.95 52.73 -52.08
C LYS A 51 -4.53 54.12 -51.81
N GLU A 52 -3.68 55.14 -51.73
CA GLU A 52 -4.10 56.54 -51.57
C GLU A 52 -4.99 56.98 -52.73
N GLU A 53 -4.56 56.75 -53.98
CA GLU A 53 -5.34 57.05 -55.19
C GLU A 53 -6.72 56.37 -55.17
N ARG A 54 -6.78 55.09 -54.78
CA ARG A 54 -8.05 54.35 -54.65
C ARG A 54 -8.96 54.96 -53.59
N THR A 55 -8.41 55.31 -52.42
CA THR A 55 -9.20 55.94 -51.34
C THR A 55 -9.73 57.31 -51.74
N HIS A 56 -8.92 58.12 -52.43
CA HIS A 56 -9.33 59.41 -52.99
C HIS A 56 -10.39 59.25 -54.07
N ALA A 57 -10.26 58.28 -54.98
CA ALA A 57 -11.26 57.99 -56.01
C ALA A 57 -12.61 57.57 -55.40
N LYS A 58 -12.59 56.70 -54.37
CA LYS A 58 -13.78 56.28 -53.63
C LYS A 58 -14.47 57.43 -52.91
N ASN A 59 -13.70 58.35 -52.32
CA ASN A 59 -14.22 59.50 -51.58
C ASN A 59 -14.70 60.66 -52.48
N SER A 60 -14.14 60.80 -53.69
CA SER A 60 -14.41 61.94 -54.60
C SER A 60 -15.44 61.65 -55.71
N GLN A 61 -16.10 60.49 -55.69
CA GLN A 61 -17.03 60.02 -56.74
C GLN A 61 -16.41 59.94 -58.16
N PHE A 62 -15.09 60.04 -58.25
CA PHE A 62 -14.33 59.93 -59.49
C PHE A 62 -14.22 58.46 -59.92
N LYS A 63 -14.70 58.14 -61.13
CA LYS A 63 -14.60 56.80 -61.70
C LYS A 63 -13.35 56.67 -62.55
N VAL A 64 -12.39 55.89 -62.06
CA VAL A 64 -11.16 55.56 -62.79
C VAL A 64 -11.52 54.71 -64.02
N ASN A 65 -10.85 54.95 -65.14
CA ASN A 65 -11.08 54.18 -66.35
C ASN A 65 -10.67 52.69 -66.16
N PRO A 66 -11.46 51.70 -66.63
CA PRO A 66 -11.19 50.28 -66.45
C PRO A 66 -9.83 49.78 -66.99
N LEU A 67 -9.29 50.42 -68.03
CA LEU A 67 -7.95 50.10 -68.57
C LEU A 67 -6.86 50.56 -67.61
N VAL A 68 -7.06 51.74 -66.98
CA VAL A 68 -6.13 52.31 -66.00
C VAL A 68 -6.15 51.48 -64.73
N GLU A 69 -7.33 51.02 -64.28
CA GLU A 69 -7.45 50.13 -63.12
C GLU A 69 -6.64 48.83 -63.26
N LYS A 70 -6.69 48.20 -64.44
CA LYS A 70 -5.95 46.96 -64.73
C LYS A 70 -4.45 47.22 -64.84
N HIS A 71 -4.02 48.22 -65.62
CA HIS A 71 -2.59 48.49 -65.80
C HIS A 71 -1.90 49.04 -64.54
N ARG A 72 -2.62 49.76 -63.68
CA ARG A 72 -2.13 50.22 -62.36
C ARG A 72 -2.18 49.14 -61.28
N GLY A 73 -2.83 48.00 -61.51
CA GLY A 73 -2.97 46.92 -60.52
C GLY A 73 -3.89 47.27 -59.35
N LEU A 74 -4.84 48.21 -59.54
CA LEU A 74 -5.76 48.67 -58.48
C LEU A 74 -6.65 47.53 -57.96
N LYS A 75 -7.15 46.67 -58.86
CA LYS A 75 -7.98 45.51 -58.51
C LYS A 75 -7.17 44.38 -57.86
N ASP A 76 -6.00 44.08 -58.40
CA ASP A 76 -5.12 43.03 -57.87
C ASP A 76 -4.66 43.38 -56.45
N GLN A 77 -4.39 44.65 -56.16
CA GLN A 77 -4.07 45.10 -54.80
C GLN A 77 -5.26 45.00 -53.85
N GLU A 78 -6.47 45.32 -54.29
CA GLU A 78 -7.69 45.19 -53.47
C GLU A 78 -8.00 43.74 -53.12
N GLU A 79 -7.86 42.84 -54.09
CA GLU A 79 -8.06 41.41 -53.90
C GLU A 79 -6.98 40.82 -52.97
N GLN A 80 -5.71 41.23 -53.12
CA GLN A 80 -4.63 40.86 -52.21
C GLN A 80 -4.86 41.38 -50.79
N GLU A 81 -5.31 42.62 -50.61
CA GLU A 81 -5.62 43.17 -49.28
C GLU A 81 -6.82 42.48 -48.63
N TYR A 82 -7.84 42.14 -49.41
CA TYR A 82 -8.99 41.38 -48.94
C TYR A 82 -8.60 39.96 -48.52
N GLN A 83 -7.84 39.25 -49.36
CA GLN A 83 -7.32 37.91 -49.03
C GLN A 83 -6.43 37.95 -47.78
N ALA A 84 -5.54 38.93 -47.67
CA ALA A 84 -4.69 39.09 -46.50
C ALA A 84 -5.48 39.44 -45.22
N ALA A 85 -6.58 40.18 -45.33
CA ALA A 85 -7.47 40.47 -44.20
C ALA A 85 -8.24 39.22 -43.76
N VAL A 86 -8.77 38.44 -44.71
CA VAL A 86 -9.43 37.15 -44.45
C VAL A 86 -8.46 36.18 -43.81
N GLU A 87 -7.24 36.05 -44.34
CA GLU A 87 -6.21 35.17 -43.80
C GLU A 87 -5.83 35.55 -42.36
N LYS A 88 -5.66 36.85 -42.07
CA LYS A 88 -5.44 37.33 -40.69
C LYS A 88 -6.56 36.98 -39.74
N GLU A 89 -7.82 37.14 -40.15
CA GLU A 89 -8.96 36.83 -39.29
C GLU A 89 -9.12 35.32 -39.08
N VAL A 90 -8.87 34.51 -40.12
CA VAL A 90 -8.83 33.04 -40.01
C VAL A 90 -7.74 32.58 -39.06
N VAL A 91 -6.51 33.12 -39.18
CA VAL A 91 -5.40 32.79 -38.27
C VAL A 91 -5.74 33.17 -36.83
N ARG A 92 -6.33 34.36 -36.61
CA ARG A 92 -6.78 34.77 -35.29
C ARG A 92 -7.81 33.80 -34.72
N ARG A 93 -8.82 33.43 -35.52
CA ARG A 93 -9.88 32.49 -35.10
C ARG A 93 -9.33 31.11 -34.78
N ILE A 94 -8.39 30.61 -35.59
CA ILE A 94 -7.71 29.33 -35.35
C ILE A 94 -6.93 29.38 -34.05
N ASN A 95 -6.19 30.46 -33.78
CA ASN A 95 -5.45 30.62 -32.53
C ASN A 95 -6.39 30.68 -31.30
N GLU A 96 -7.52 31.40 -31.40
CA GLU A 96 -8.56 31.43 -30.36
C GLU A 96 -9.09 30.02 -30.07
N ILE A 97 -9.48 29.27 -31.10
CA ILE A 97 -9.99 27.89 -30.98
C ILE A 97 -8.92 26.96 -30.42
N GLN A 98 -7.66 27.11 -30.84
CA GLN A 98 -6.57 26.26 -30.38
C GLN A 98 -6.25 26.49 -28.90
N GLU A 99 -6.29 27.75 -28.44
CA GLU A 99 -6.07 28.07 -27.03
C GLU A 99 -7.23 27.58 -26.16
N GLU A 100 -8.47 27.71 -26.64
CA GLU A 100 -9.66 27.21 -25.94
C GLU A 100 -9.65 25.68 -25.86
N ALA A 101 -9.42 24.99 -26.98
CA ALA A 101 -9.30 23.53 -27.02
C ALA A 101 -8.14 23.01 -26.15
N PHE A 102 -7.01 23.73 -26.10
CA PHE A 102 -5.89 23.39 -25.22
C PHE A 102 -6.28 23.52 -23.74
N LYS A 103 -6.93 24.62 -23.35
CA LYS A 103 -7.40 24.80 -21.96
C LYS A 103 -8.42 23.73 -21.57
N THR A 104 -9.43 23.50 -22.40
CA THR A 104 -10.45 22.48 -22.13
C THR A 104 -9.85 21.08 -22.05
N GLY A 105 -8.99 20.70 -22.99
CA GLY A 105 -8.34 19.38 -22.98
C GLY A 105 -7.38 19.20 -21.81
N PHE A 106 -6.70 20.28 -21.38
CA PHE A 106 -5.85 20.25 -20.19
C PHE A 106 -6.69 20.07 -18.91
N ASP A 107 -7.75 20.85 -18.75
CA ASP A 107 -8.62 20.77 -17.57
C ASP A 107 -9.36 19.43 -17.49
N GLU A 108 -9.87 18.92 -18.62
CA GLU A 108 -10.46 17.59 -18.69
C GLU A 108 -9.45 16.49 -18.37
N GLY A 109 -8.24 16.56 -18.93
CA GLY A 109 -7.17 15.58 -18.66
C GLY A 109 -6.72 15.59 -17.19
N VAL A 110 -6.63 16.77 -16.57
CA VAL A 110 -6.32 16.90 -15.14
C VAL A 110 -7.45 16.32 -14.28
N ASN A 111 -8.71 16.57 -14.63
CA ASN A 111 -9.85 16.05 -13.88
C ASN A 111 -9.98 14.52 -14.02
N GLN A 112 -9.86 13.99 -15.24
CA GLN A 112 -9.88 12.54 -15.48
C GLN A 112 -8.73 11.84 -14.76
N GLY A 113 -7.50 12.37 -14.88
CA GLY A 113 -6.35 11.82 -14.17
C GLY A 113 -6.51 11.84 -12.65
N ARG A 114 -7.13 12.89 -12.10
CA ARG A 114 -7.45 12.94 -10.66
C ARG A 114 -8.47 11.88 -10.26
N GLU A 115 -9.53 11.70 -11.05
CA GLU A 115 -10.60 10.74 -10.76
C GLU A 115 -10.10 9.30 -10.85
N GLU A 116 -9.32 8.97 -11.88
CA GLU A 116 -8.68 7.66 -12.04
C GLU A 116 -7.76 7.33 -10.86
N ILE A 117 -6.84 8.25 -10.51
CA ILE A 117 -5.93 8.06 -9.38
C ILE A 117 -6.72 7.93 -8.07
N PHE A 118 -7.76 8.73 -7.89
CA PHE A 118 -8.58 8.66 -6.68
C PHE A 118 -9.26 7.30 -6.53
N ASN A 119 -9.85 6.78 -7.61
CA ASN A 119 -10.51 5.47 -7.62
C ASN A 119 -9.51 4.32 -7.42
N GLU A 120 -8.35 4.39 -8.08
CA GLU A 120 -7.30 3.38 -7.92
C GLU A 120 -6.73 3.39 -6.50
N MET A 121 -6.38 4.57 -5.96
CA MET A 121 -5.92 4.69 -4.58
C MET A 121 -6.96 4.21 -3.58
N ARG A 122 -8.24 4.52 -3.79
CA ARG A 122 -9.32 4.07 -2.92
C ARG A 122 -9.38 2.55 -2.86
N SER A 123 -9.34 1.89 -4.01
CA SER A 123 -9.30 0.42 -4.08
C SER A 123 -8.09 -0.16 -3.35
N VAL A 124 -6.90 0.42 -3.55
CA VAL A 124 -5.67 -0.02 -2.86
C VAL A 124 -5.76 0.19 -1.35
N VAL A 125 -6.34 1.31 -0.89
CA VAL A 125 -6.54 1.60 0.53
C VAL A 125 -7.54 0.63 1.14
N ASP A 126 -8.67 0.38 0.48
CA ASP A 126 -9.69 -0.56 0.94
C ASP A 126 -9.10 -1.97 1.07
N GLN A 127 -8.34 -2.44 0.07
CA GLN A 127 -7.62 -3.72 0.14
C GLN A 127 -6.63 -3.78 1.30
N LYS A 128 -5.88 -2.69 1.56
CA LYS A 128 -4.95 -2.64 2.68
C LYS A 128 -5.67 -2.65 4.03
N LEU A 129 -6.81 -1.98 4.14
CA LEU A 129 -7.65 -1.98 5.35
C LEU A 129 -8.25 -3.37 5.61
N ASP A 130 -8.70 -4.06 4.57
CA ASP A 130 -9.19 -5.44 4.68
C ASP A 130 -8.07 -6.39 5.13
N ASN A 131 -6.91 -6.32 4.50
CA ASN A 131 -5.74 -7.11 4.90
C ASN A 131 -5.32 -6.83 6.35
N PHE A 132 -5.34 -5.56 6.76
CA PHE A 132 -5.03 -5.18 8.15
C PHE A 132 -6.08 -5.73 9.12
N SER A 133 -7.36 -5.65 8.78
CA SER A 133 -8.45 -6.17 9.61
C SER A 133 -8.38 -7.69 9.76
N GLN A 134 -8.04 -8.40 8.67
CA GLN A 134 -7.79 -9.84 8.70
C GLN A 134 -6.59 -10.17 9.60
N MET A 135 -5.47 -9.46 9.44
CA MET A 135 -4.29 -9.64 10.28
C MET A 135 -4.61 -9.42 11.77
N VAL A 136 -5.35 -8.36 12.12
CA VAL A 136 -5.77 -8.12 13.51
C VAL A 136 -6.62 -9.27 14.03
N THR A 137 -7.56 -9.77 13.23
CA THR A 137 -8.41 -10.90 13.61
C THR A 137 -7.60 -12.18 13.82
N GLU A 138 -6.63 -12.46 12.96
CA GLU A 138 -5.72 -13.59 13.11
C GLU A 138 -4.84 -13.47 14.36
N VAL A 139 -4.34 -12.27 14.67
CA VAL A 139 -3.56 -12.03 15.91
C VAL A 139 -4.41 -12.27 17.15
N LEU A 140 -5.66 -11.79 17.17
CA LEU A 140 -6.56 -12.03 18.30
C LEU A 140 -6.88 -13.52 18.47
N LYS A 141 -7.14 -14.22 17.36
CA LYS A 141 -7.38 -15.67 17.39
C LYS A 141 -6.17 -16.46 17.88
N THR A 142 -4.98 -16.12 17.39
CA THR A 142 -3.74 -16.80 17.82
C THR A 142 -3.43 -16.52 19.29
N GLN A 143 -3.77 -15.34 19.82
CA GLN A 143 -3.66 -15.06 21.25
C GLN A 143 -4.51 -16.03 22.09
N ASP A 144 -5.78 -16.23 21.72
CA ASP A 144 -6.67 -17.15 22.44
C ASP A 144 -6.20 -18.60 22.36
N GLU A 145 -5.74 -19.04 21.18
CA GLU A 145 -5.17 -20.38 20.97
C GLU A 145 -3.91 -20.61 21.81
N ILE A 146 -3.00 -19.63 21.86
CA ILE A 146 -1.78 -19.69 22.67
C ILE A 146 -2.14 -19.79 24.15
N LEU A 147 -3.09 -18.99 24.64
CA LEU A 147 -3.51 -19.03 26.04
C LEU A 147 -4.13 -20.38 26.41
N ALA A 148 -5.00 -20.92 25.55
CA ALA A 148 -5.60 -22.24 25.77
C ALA A 148 -4.54 -23.36 25.79
N GLN A 149 -3.58 -23.31 24.87
CA GLN A 149 -2.49 -24.28 24.80
C GLN A 149 -1.57 -24.18 26.02
N GLN A 150 -1.20 -22.96 26.45
CA GLN A 150 -0.38 -22.74 27.64
C GLN A 150 -1.07 -23.24 28.91
N LYS A 151 -2.37 -22.96 29.08
CA LYS A 151 -3.16 -23.51 30.19
C LYS A 151 -3.03 -25.04 30.23
N LYS A 152 -3.29 -25.70 29.09
CA LYS A 152 -3.20 -27.17 28.99
C LYS A 152 -1.81 -27.70 29.32
N GLU A 153 -0.76 -27.06 28.83
CA GLU A 153 0.63 -27.44 29.12
C GLU A 153 0.95 -27.31 30.61
N ILE A 154 0.55 -26.20 31.24
CA ILE A 154 0.73 -26.00 32.69
C ILE A 154 0.00 -27.09 33.48
N TYR A 155 -1.24 -27.44 33.12
CA TYR A 155 -1.97 -28.53 33.77
C TYR A 155 -1.27 -29.87 33.62
N LEU A 156 -0.77 -30.20 32.43
CA LEU A 156 -0.02 -31.44 32.20
C LEU A 156 1.26 -31.49 33.03
N LEU A 157 1.98 -30.35 33.13
CA LEU A 157 3.17 -30.23 33.96
C LEU A 157 2.85 -30.41 35.44
N LEU A 158 1.84 -29.72 35.96
CA LEU A 158 1.40 -29.86 37.34
C LEU A 158 0.99 -31.30 37.66
N ARG A 159 0.17 -31.91 36.82
CA ARG A 159 -0.25 -33.32 36.96
C ARG A 159 0.95 -34.25 37.07
N ASN A 160 1.92 -34.11 36.16
CA ASN A 160 3.12 -34.95 36.16
C ASN A 160 4.00 -34.70 37.38
N LEU A 161 4.17 -33.43 37.77
CA LEU A 161 4.95 -33.04 38.94
C LEU A 161 4.31 -33.58 40.23
N THR A 162 3.00 -33.48 40.38
CA THR A 162 2.27 -34.03 41.53
C THR A 162 2.43 -35.54 41.63
N LYS A 163 2.28 -36.27 40.52
CA LYS A 163 2.52 -37.73 40.49
C LYS A 163 3.96 -38.06 40.90
N TRP A 164 4.94 -37.31 40.39
CA TRP A 164 6.34 -37.53 40.72
C TRP A 164 6.65 -37.26 42.21
N ILE A 165 6.12 -36.18 42.77
CA ILE A 165 6.26 -35.85 44.19
C ILE A 165 5.62 -36.95 45.05
N ILE A 166 4.41 -37.40 44.72
CA ILE A 166 3.73 -38.49 45.44
C ILE A 166 4.56 -39.76 45.41
N LEU A 167 5.03 -40.19 44.23
CA LEU A 167 5.87 -41.40 44.12
C LEU A 167 7.16 -41.29 44.94
N ARG A 168 7.77 -40.10 44.99
CA ARG A 168 8.97 -39.87 45.79
C ARG A 168 8.67 -39.96 47.28
N GLU A 169 7.62 -39.29 47.74
CA GLU A 169 7.22 -39.28 49.15
C GLU A 169 6.84 -40.69 49.62
N LEU A 170 6.06 -41.42 48.82
CA LEU A 170 5.65 -42.79 49.14
C LEU A 170 6.82 -43.76 49.20
N LYS A 171 7.86 -43.55 48.39
CA LYS A 171 9.08 -44.36 48.43
C LYS A 171 9.86 -44.15 49.73
N GLU A 172 9.79 -42.96 50.32
CA GLU A 172 10.44 -42.62 51.59
C GLU A 172 9.57 -42.98 52.80
N ASP A 173 8.26 -43.15 52.60
CA ASP A 173 7.30 -43.48 53.66
C ASP A 173 7.15 -44.99 53.90
N GLY A 174 7.89 -45.50 54.88
CA GLY A 174 7.82 -46.91 55.30
C GLY A 174 6.50 -47.34 55.96
N LYS A 175 5.53 -46.44 56.18
CA LYS A 175 4.24 -46.75 56.83
C LYS A 175 3.02 -46.52 55.94
N TYR A 176 3.23 -46.23 54.65
CA TYR A 176 2.14 -45.98 53.72
C TYR A 176 1.13 -47.14 53.65
N ILE A 177 1.62 -48.37 53.48
CA ILE A 177 0.79 -49.58 53.34
C ILE A 177 -0.08 -49.84 54.59
N GLU A 178 0.45 -49.57 55.79
CA GLU A 178 -0.32 -49.69 57.05
C GLU A 178 -1.51 -48.73 57.06
N ARG A 179 -1.25 -47.44 56.76
CA ARG A 179 -2.30 -46.42 56.72
C ARG A 179 -3.30 -46.65 55.60
N LEU A 180 -2.84 -47.17 54.46
CA LEU A 180 -3.68 -47.52 53.34
C LEU A 180 -4.66 -48.64 53.74
N LEU A 181 -4.16 -49.72 54.34
CA LEU A 181 -5.00 -50.82 54.80
C LEU A 181 -6.04 -50.35 55.83
N GLU A 182 -5.62 -49.55 56.81
CA GLU A 182 -6.53 -48.95 57.80
C GLU A 182 -7.67 -48.17 57.13
N LYS A 183 -7.33 -47.31 56.15
CA LYS A 183 -8.33 -46.54 55.41
C LYS A 183 -9.31 -47.44 54.64
N LEU A 184 -8.81 -48.44 53.92
CA LEU A 184 -9.64 -49.32 53.10
C LEU A 184 -10.61 -50.16 53.95
N LEU A 185 -10.17 -50.64 55.11
CA LEU A 185 -11.03 -51.38 56.03
C LEU A 185 -12.13 -50.51 56.63
N LEU A 186 -11.87 -49.22 56.87
CA LEU A 186 -12.89 -48.26 57.29
C LEU A 186 -13.88 -47.96 56.16
N GLU A 187 -13.41 -47.87 54.92
CA GLU A 187 -14.23 -47.58 53.74
C GLU A 187 -15.16 -48.74 53.36
N ILE A 188 -14.65 -49.97 53.38
CA ILE A 188 -15.44 -51.18 53.06
C ILE A 188 -16.37 -51.61 54.22
N GLN A 189 -16.15 -51.07 55.43
CA GLN A 189 -16.87 -51.39 56.66
C GLN A 189 -16.96 -52.89 56.96
N ALA A 190 -15.97 -53.66 56.52
CA ALA A 190 -15.93 -55.12 56.66
C ALA A 190 -14.70 -55.54 57.47
N ARG A 191 -14.90 -56.53 58.34
CA ARG A 191 -13.85 -57.05 59.25
C ARG A 191 -13.71 -58.57 59.21
N ASN A 192 -14.54 -59.22 58.41
CA ASN A 192 -14.57 -60.67 58.25
C ASN A 192 -14.36 -61.00 56.76
N ASN A 193 -13.80 -62.19 56.49
CA ASN A 193 -13.62 -62.72 55.13
C ASN A 193 -12.92 -61.71 54.21
N LEU A 194 -11.69 -61.36 54.57
CA LEU A 194 -10.90 -60.38 53.82
C LEU A 194 -9.89 -61.09 52.95
N LEU A 195 -9.88 -60.78 51.65
CA LEU A 195 -8.83 -61.16 50.72
C LEU A 195 -8.04 -59.91 50.34
N ILE A 196 -6.76 -59.88 50.70
CA ILE A 196 -5.86 -58.75 50.44
C ILE A 196 -4.82 -59.18 49.43
N GLN A 197 -4.81 -58.55 48.26
CA GLN A 197 -3.83 -58.80 47.21
C GLN A 197 -2.79 -57.67 47.21
N VAL A 198 -1.51 -58.04 47.23
CA VAL A 198 -0.38 -57.10 47.29
C VAL A 198 0.75 -57.47 46.33
N ASN A 199 1.62 -56.51 46.07
CA ASN A 199 2.87 -56.72 45.34
C ASN A 199 3.81 -57.70 46.10
N PRO A 200 4.60 -58.52 45.39
CA PRO A 200 5.65 -59.37 45.99
C PRO A 200 6.57 -58.67 47.01
N ASN A 201 6.91 -57.40 46.78
CA ASN A 201 7.81 -56.63 47.65
C ASN A 201 7.17 -56.29 49.02
N ASP A 202 5.86 -56.03 49.03
CA ASP A 202 5.14 -55.62 50.24
C ASP A 202 4.60 -56.81 51.03
N PHE A 203 4.45 -57.98 50.38
CA PHE A 203 3.96 -59.21 51.00
C PHE A 203 4.73 -59.62 52.26
N GLY A 204 6.05 -59.43 52.27
CA GLY A 204 6.90 -59.79 53.41
C GLY A 204 6.58 -59.00 54.69
N GLY A 205 6.09 -57.77 54.57
CA GLY A 205 5.74 -56.90 55.70
C GLY A 205 4.28 -57.03 56.17
N MET A 206 3.43 -57.71 55.40
CA MET A 206 1.99 -57.81 55.71
C MET A 206 1.64 -58.43 57.06
N PRO A 207 2.36 -59.45 57.59
CA PRO A 207 2.04 -59.99 58.92
C PRO A 207 2.18 -58.97 60.05
N GLU A 208 3.22 -58.13 60.01
CA GLU A 208 3.44 -57.07 60.99
C GLU A 208 2.38 -55.97 60.84
N ILE A 209 2.13 -55.53 59.60
CA ILE A 209 1.11 -54.52 59.29
C ILE A 209 -0.28 -54.96 59.76
N LEU A 210 -0.66 -56.22 59.53
CA LEU A 210 -1.94 -56.76 59.99
C LEU A 210 -2.08 -56.74 61.51
N ALA A 211 -1.02 -57.09 62.24
CA ALA A 211 -1.02 -57.02 63.71
C ALA A 211 -1.20 -55.58 64.21
N HIS A 212 -0.53 -54.61 63.57
CA HIS A 212 -0.71 -53.19 63.88
C HIS A 212 -2.12 -52.71 63.60
N VAL A 213 -2.69 -53.03 62.44
CA VAL A 213 -4.06 -52.62 62.08
C VAL A 213 -5.10 -53.28 62.99
N GLN A 214 -4.93 -54.56 63.35
CA GLN A 214 -5.80 -55.26 64.31
C GLN A 214 -5.79 -54.61 65.70
N SER A 215 -4.63 -54.10 66.14
CA SER A 215 -4.52 -53.40 67.43
C SER A 215 -5.32 -52.08 67.47
N ARG A 216 -5.52 -51.44 66.32
CA ARG A 216 -6.21 -50.15 66.18
C ARG A 216 -7.71 -50.31 65.87
N LEU A 217 -8.06 -51.16 64.91
CA LEU A 217 -9.42 -51.30 64.38
C LEU A 217 -10.22 -52.43 65.04
N GLY A 218 -9.56 -53.31 65.79
CA GLY A 218 -10.13 -54.50 66.40
C GLY A 218 -9.83 -55.77 65.61
N GLU A 219 -10.29 -56.90 66.15
CA GLU A 219 -10.02 -58.23 65.61
C GLU A 219 -10.58 -58.39 64.18
N LEU A 220 -9.71 -58.81 63.24
CA LEU A 220 -10.08 -59.15 61.87
C LEU A 220 -10.22 -60.67 61.76
N LYS A 221 -11.35 -61.17 61.27
CA LYS A 221 -11.63 -62.61 61.16
C LYS A 221 -11.44 -63.11 59.74
N ASN A 222 -10.77 -64.24 59.57
CA ASN A 222 -10.57 -64.89 58.27
C ASN A 222 -9.94 -63.95 57.23
N VAL A 223 -8.69 -63.54 57.47
CA VAL A 223 -7.90 -62.71 56.55
C VAL A 223 -6.97 -63.60 55.75
N ARG A 224 -6.99 -63.47 54.43
CA ARG A 224 -6.04 -64.10 53.51
C ARG A 224 -5.27 -63.02 52.77
N VAL A 225 -3.95 -63.16 52.74
CA VAL A 225 -3.08 -62.31 51.93
C VAL A 225 -2.55 -63.12 50.77
N GLU A 226 -2.70 -62.61 49.56
CA GLU A 226 -2.22 -63.23 48.32
C GLU A 226 -1.28 -62.27 47.57
N ILE A 227 -0.36 -62.86 46.80
CA ILE A 227 0.55 -62.09 45.95
C ILE A 227 -0.10 -61.97 44.58
N ASP A 228 -0.26 -60.73 44.10
CA ASP A 228 -0.66 -60.46 42.74
C ASP A 228 0.49 -59.80 41.97
N SER A 229 0.97 -60.47 40.93
CA SER A 229 2.05 -59.99 40.07
C SER A 229 1.61 -58.90 39.08
N ALA A 230 0.31 -58.67 38.92
CA ALA A 230 -0.21 -57.54 38.15
C ALA A 230 0.01 -56.20 38.87
N ILE A 231 0.18 -56.22 40.19
CA ILE A 231 0.43 -55.02 41.01
C ILE A 231 1.92 -54.71 40.99
N LEU A 232 2.35 -53.81 40.10
CA LEU A 232 3.77 -53.49 39.87
C LEU A 232 4.36 -52.53 40.91
N THR A 233 3.52 -51.70 41.53
CA THR A 233 3.93 -50.66 42.48
C THR A 233 3.25 -50.87 43.84
N SER A 234 3.72 -50.19 44.89
CA SER A 234 3.16 -50.34 46.24
C SER A 234 1.68 -49.93 46.27
N GLY A 235 0.81 -50.88 46.59
CA GLY A 235 -0.64 -50.74 46.56
C GLY A 235 -1.31 -52.06 46.94
N MET A 236 -2.62 -52.04 47.14
CA MET A 236 -3.38 -53.24 47.51
C MET A 236 -4.78 -53.25 46.94
N ILE A 237 -5.31 -54.46 46.74
CA ILE A 237 -6.71 -54.70 46.43
C ILE A 237 -7.30 -55.44 47.62
N VAL A 238 -8.41 -54.93 48.16
CA VAL A 238 -9.11 -55.53 49.29
C VAL A 238 -10.48 -55.99 48.81
N GLU A 239 -10.72 -57.29 48.91
CA GLU A 239 -11.99 -57.94 48.63
C GLU A 239 -12.62 -58.46 49.92
N SER A 240 -13.92 -58.24 50.05
CA SER A 240 -14.74 -58.70 51.17
C SER A 240 -16.16 -59.00 50.70
N ASP A 241 -16.97 -59.58 51.58
CA ASP A 241 -18.40 -59.83 51.34
C ASP A 241 -19.17 -58.54 50.99
N ASN A 242 -18.70 -57.38 51.45
CA ASN A 242 -19.30 -56.08 51.19
C ASN A 242 -18.88 -55.44 49.86
N GLY A 243 -17.85 -55.96 49.18
CA GLY A 243 -17.38 -55.42 47.91
C GLY A 243 -15.88 -55.58 47.67
N ILE A 244 -15.38 -54.92 46.62
CA ILE A 244 -13.97 -54.91 46.24
C ILE A 244 -13.53 -53.46 46.11
N ILE A 245 -12.44 -53.10 46.80
CA ILE A 245 -11.80 -51.79 46.66
C ILE A 245 -10.42 -51.99 46.06
N ASN A 246 -10.21 -51.40 44.89
CA ASN A 246 -8.92 -51.34 44.24
C ASN A 246 -8.21 -50.05 44.63
N ALA A 247 -7.14 -50.18 45.41
CA ALA A 247 -6.31 -49.07 45.84
C ALA A 247 -4.89 -49.14 45.25
N THR A 248 -4.72 -49.71 44.05
CA THR A 248 -3.43 -49.66 43.36
C THR A 248 -3.10 -48.21 42.95
N MET A 249 -1.81 -47.92 42.78
CA MET A 249 -1.36 -46.58 42.40
C MET A 249 -1.94 -46.12 41.07
N GLU A 250 -2.16 -47.06 40.14
CA GLU A 250 -2.76 -46.77 38.85
C GLU A 250 -4.19 -46.24 39.01
N GLU A 251 -5.00 -46.84 39.88
CA GLU A 251 -6.39 -46.41 40.10
C GLU A 251 -6.46 -45.09 40.91
N GLN A 252 -5.55 -44.92 41.87
CA GLN A 252 -5.40 -43.65 42.59
C GLN A 252 -4.98 -42.52 41.65
N PHE A 253 -4.05 -42.76 40.73
CA PHE A 253 -3.63 -41.77 39.74
C PHE A 253 -4.69 -41.50 38.67
N LYS A 254 -5.49 -42.48 38.26
CA LYS A 254 -6.65 -42.22 37.40
C LYS A 254 -7.67 -41.32 38.08
N SER A 255 -7.92 -41.55 39.37
CA SER A 255 -8.83 -40.69 40.15
C SER A 255 -8.27 -39.26 40.27
N LEU A 256 -6.96 -39.12 40.47
CA LEU A 256 -6.28 -37.83 40.43
C LEU A 256 -6.37 -37.17 39.05
N ASP A 257 -6.22 -37.94 37.98
CA ASP A 257 -6.32 -37.43 36.60
C ASP A 257 -7.71 -36.87 36.30
N LYS A 258 -8.78 -37.52 36.76
CA LYS A 258 -10.15 -37.00 36.64
C LYS A 258 -10.31 -35.64 37.30
N LEU A 259 -9.74 -35.44 38.49
CA LEU A 259 -9.79 -34.15 39.17
C LEU A 259 -9.10 -33.04 38.36
N PHE A 260 -8.00 -33.37 37.66
CA PHE A 260 -7.34 -32.41 36.76
C PHE A 260 -8.14 -32.16 35.46
N GLU A 261 -8.87 -33.17 34.96
CA GLU A 261 -9.73 -33.03 33.78
C GLU A 261 -10.96 -32.15 34.08
N ASP A 262 -11.61 -32.32 35.23
CA ASP A 262 -12.79 -31.52 35.62
C ASP A 262 -12.45 -30.03 35.66
N VAL A 263 -11.28 -29.67 36.22
CA VAL A 263 -10.80 -28.28 36.27
C VAL A 263 -10.49 -27.71 34.88
N LEU A 264 -10.05 -28.56 33.93
CA LEU A 264 -9.79 -28.14 32.55
C LEU A 264 -11.09 -27.85 31.78
N VAL A 265 -12.20 -28.54 32.11
CA VAL A 265 -13.50 -28.36 31.46
C VAL A 265 -14.24 -27.11 31.98
N GLU A 266 -14.02 -26.73 33.24
CA GLU A 266 -14.68 -25.57 33.86
C GLU A 266 -14.00 -24.21 33.59
N SER A 267 -12.86 -24.15 32.88
CA SER A 267 -12.03 -22.93 32.73
C SER A 267 -11.60 -22.55 31.30
#